data_AF-A0A0F6W813-F1
#
_entry.id   AF-A0A0F6W813-F1
#
_cell.length_a   1.000
_cell.length_b   1.000
_cell.length_c   1.000
_cell.angle_alpha   90.00
_cell.angle_beta   90.00
_cell.angle_gamma   90.00
#
_symmetry.space_group_name_H-M   'P 1'
#
loop_
_entity.id
_entity.type
_entity.pdbx_description
1 polymer ?
#
loop_
_entity_poly.entity_id
_entity_poly.type
_entity_poly.pdbx_seq_one_letter_code
_entity_poly.pdbx_strand_id
1 'polypeptide(L)'
;MSPLALVWLRRIALGLPLVAGPLLVSACETGTPSSCEGFEPMPRDRTFAIDDAVRASLEDDGGVTFAACAAVCARLEADGGTLPGERVSQCDVVDGESGASITCTIELICRGRPPAGLVAARSEAASEIATYLARAAHLERASVPAFLDLARELTLQGAPSAFVAEARRSARDEARHARSMDLLAARAGAMVPPVERVAVEPRSLREIAIDNAVHGCVGEAHAALVAWSQARAARDVEVRRAHAEIARDEARHALFSISLDAWARERSTTRDRRAIDEARRAALDALVRDAETEPSRATRDALGMLDAERAVDVARTLVS
;
A
#
# COMPACT_ATOMS: atom_id res chain seq x y z
N MET A 1 -15.18 5.76 2.30
CA MET A 1 -14.58 5.88 3.64
C MET A 1 -15.65 6.38 4.57
N SER A 2 -15.73 5.81 5.76
CA SER A 2 -16.78 6.11 6.71
C SER A 2 -16.73 7.53 7.27
N PRO A 3 -17.86 8.09 7.74
CA PRO A 3 -17.89 9.32 8.50
C PRO A 3 -17.01 9.25 9.76
N LEU A 4 -16.96 8.09 10.43
CA LEU A 4 -16.15 7.89 11.62
C LEU A 4 -14.66 7.98 11.32
N ALA A 5 -14.20 7.30 10.26
CA ALA A 5 -12.80 7.38 9.81
C ALA A 5 -12.41 8.82 9.48
N LEU A 6 -13.27 9.59 8.80
CA LEU A 6 -13.02 11.01 8.52
C LEU A 6 -12.84 11.84 9.79
N VAL A 7 -13.65 11.60 10.82
CA VAL A 7 -13.51 12.27 12.12
C VAL A 7 -12.18 11.89 12.76
N TRP A 8 -11.82 10.62 12.74
CA TRP A 8 -10.58 10.13 13.32
C TRP A 8 -9.35 10.72 12.62
N LEU A 9 -9.31 10.69 11.29
CA LEU A 9 -8.23 11.28 10.50
C LEU A 9 -8.06 12.77 10.81
N ARG A 10 -9.14 13.55 10.87
CA ARG A 10 -9.07 14.98 11.24
C ARG A 10 -8.50 15.19 12.64
N ARG A 11 -8.89 14.37 13.61
CA ARG A 11 -8.38 14.47 14.99
C ARG A 11 -6.90 14.09 15.05
N ILE A 12 -6.50 13.00 14.40
CA ILE A 12 -5.10 12.56 14.33
C ILE A 12 -4.24 13.63 13.67
N ALA A 13 -4.65 14.18 12.52
CA ALA A 13 -3.94 15.24 11.83
C ALA A 13 -3.71 16.50 12.69
N LEU A 14 -4.65 16.80 13.60
CA LEU A 14 -4.56 17.91 14.55
C LEU A 14 -3.82 17.54 15.86
N GLY A 15 -3.36 16.29 16.01
CA GLY A 15 -2.74 15.80 17.24
C GLY A 15 -3.71 15.70 18.43
N LEU A 16 -5.01 15.65 18.17
CA LEU A 16 -6.05 15.52 19.19
C LEU A 16 -6.27 14.04 19.55
N PRO A 17 -6.59 13.72 20.82
CA PRO A 17 -6.89 12.34 21.22
C PRO A 17 -8.15 11.85 20.50
N LEU A 18 -8.17 10.59 20.06
CA LEU A 18 -9.41 9.94 19.63
C LEU A 18 -10.30 9.74 20.86
N VAL A 19 -11.53 10.27 20.80
CA VAL A 19 -12.50 10.08 21.89
C VAL A 19 -13.29 8.83 21.55
N ALA A 20 -13.09 7.76 22.32
CA ALA A 20 -13.99 6.62 22.31
C ALA A 20 -15.28 7.05 23.04
N GLY A 21 -16.23 7.62 22.30
CA GLY A 21 -17.62 7.66 22.78
C GLY A 21 -18.24 6.27 22.62
N PRO A 22 -19.09 5.80 23.54
CA PRO A 22 -19.83 4.56 23.34
C PRO A 22 -20.82 4.77 22.20
N LEU A 23 -20.43 4.43 20.98
CA LEU A 23 -21.35 4.35 19.86
C LEU A 23 -22.01 2.98 19.93
N LEU A 24 -23.25 2.96 20.40
CA LEU A 24 -24.20 1.89 20.13
C LEU A 24 -24.34 1.76 18.62
N VAL A 25 -23.55 0.87 18.01
CA VAL A 25 -23.79 0.45 16.63
C VAL A 25 -24.97 -0.51 16.69
N SER A 26 -26.16 0.02 16.39
CA SER A 26 -27.28 -0.80 15.95
C SER A 26 -26.83 -1.46 14.65
N ALA A 27 -26.51 -2.75 14.70
CA ALA A 27 -26.31 -3.56 13.51
C ALA A 27 -27.62 -3.52 12.71
N CYS A 28 -27.64 -2.74 11.63
CA CYS A 28 -28.61 -2.95 10.58
C CYS A 28 -28.08 -4.12 9.74
N GLU A 29 -28.65 -5.29 9.97
CA GLU A 29 -28.64 -6.38 9.00
C GLU A 29 -29.26 -5.87 7.70
N THR A 30 -28.46 -5.81 6.64
CA THR A 30 -28.97 -5.91 5.27
C THR A 30 -28.13 -6.94 4.52
N GLY A 31 -28.63 -8.18 4.44
CA GLY A 31 -28.39 -9.02 3.27
C GLY A 31 -29.10 -8.39 2.06
N THR A 32 -28.78 -8.62 0.79
CA THR A 32 -28.00 -9.61 0.00
C THR A 32 -27.86 -9.00 -1.42
N PRO A 33 -27.30 -9.63 -2.49
CA PRO A 33 -26.53 -10.86 -2.57
C PRO A 33 -25.09 -10.67 -3.08
N SER A 34 -24.28 -11.69 -2.84
CA SER A 34 -23.05 -11.97 -3.55
C SER A 34 -23.30 -12.09 -5.05
N SER A 35 -22.71 -11.19 -5.82
CA SER A 35 -22.27 -11.51 -7.17
C SER A 35 -20.91 -10.83 -7.37
N CYS A 36 -19.90 -11.36 -6.69
CA CYS A 36 -18.50 -11.17 -7.05
C CYS A 36 -18.14 -12.08 -8.22
N GLU A 37 -19.02 -12.19 -9.23
CA GLU A 37 -18.69 -12.89 -10.47
C GLU A 37 -17.77 -11.97 -11.28
N GLY A 38 -16.46 -12.23 -11.16
CA GLY A 38 -15.45 -11.54 -11.95
C GLY A 38 -14.15 -11.19 -11.23
N PHE A 39 -14.04 -11.41 -9.90
CA PHE A 39 -12.81 -11.12 -9.17
C PHE A 39 -12.19 -12.41 -8.62
N GLU A 40 -11.05 -12.80 -9.19
CA GLU A 40 -10.23 -13.89 -8.67
C GLU A 40 -9.70 -13.50 -7.27
N PRO A 41 -9.76 -14.40 -6.26
CA PRO A 41 -9.30 -14.12 -4.90
C PRO A 41 -7.81 -13.76 -4.88
N MET A 42 -7.41 -12.79 -4.06
CA MET A 42 -6.00 -12.43 -3.84
C MET A 42 -5.41 -13.24 -2.66
N PRO A 43 -4.15 -13.70 -2.71
CA PRO A 43 -3.22 -13.59 -3.84
C PRO A 43 -3.65 -14.45 -5.03
N ARG A 44 -3.31 -14.01 -6.25
CA ARG A 44 -3.56 -14.76 -7.48
C ARG A 44 -2.25 -15.29 -8.01
N ASP A 45 -2.23 -16.57 -8.30
CA ASP A 45 -1.15 -17.20 -9.06
C ASP A 45 -1.58 -17.31 -10.52
N ARG A 46 -0.73 -16.82 -11.42
CA ARG A 46 -0.89 -16.99 -12.87
C ARG A 46 0.37 -17.56 -13.47
N THR A 47 0.21 -18.65 -14.21
CA THR A 47 1.31 -19.32 -14.89
C THR A 47 1.25 -19.04 -16.38
N PHE A 48 2.35 -18.56 -16.93
CA PHE A 48 2.52 -18.26 -18.34
C PHE A 48 3.61 -19.17 -18.94
N ALA A 49 3.35 -19.72 -20.12
CA ALA A 49 4.42 -20.30 -20.93
C ALA A 49 5.28 -19.16 -21.48
N ILE A 50 6.61 -19.28 -21.37
CA ILE A 50 7.56 -18.29 -21.89
C ILE A 50 8.43 -18.92 -22.97
N ASP A 51 8.74 -18.14 -24.00
CA ASP A 51 9.65 -18.57 -25.06
C ASP A 51 11.12 -18.40 -24.66
N ASP A 52 12.03 -18.93 -25.48
CA ASP A 52 13.47 -18.87 -25.23
C ASP A 52 14.00 -17.43 -25.15
N ALA A 53 13.35 -16.47 -25.84
CA ALA A 53 13.77 -15.08 -25.82
C ALA A 53 13.43 -14.39 -24.49
N VAL A 54 12.22 -14.61 -23.97
CA VAL A 54 11.82 -14.16 -22.64
C VAL A 54 12.65 -14.88 -21.56
N ARG A 55 12.89 -16.18 -21.72
CA ARG A 55 13.72 -16.97 -20.79
C ARG A 55 15.16 -16.46 -20.73
N ALA A 56 15.76 -16.12 -21.87
CA ALA A 56 17.09 -15.52 -21.94
C ALA A 56 17.12 -14.11 -21.33
N SER A 57 16.03 -13.33 -21.43
CA SER A 57 15.96 -11.99 -20.82
C SER A 57 15.89 -11.98 -19.30
N LEU A 58 15.63 -13.15 -18.68
CA LEU A 58 15.59 -13.32 -17.23
C LEU A 58 16.97 -13.55 -16.62
N GLU A 59 17.95 -13.94 -17.44
CA GLU A 59 19.29 -14.33 -16.99
C GLU A 59 20.23 -13.12 -16.99
N ASP A 60 20.86 -12.87 -15.85
CA ASP A 60 22.00 -11.95 -15.70
C ASP A 60 23.26 -12.76 -15.29
N ASP A 61 24.42 -12.11 -15.14
CA ASP A 61 25.73 -12.72 -14.81
C ASP A 61 25.79 -13.52 -13.48
N GLY A 62 24.64 -13.76 -12.83
CA GLY A 62 24.46 -14.60 -11.64
C GLY A 62 23.18 -15.46 -11.62
N GLY A 63 22.49 -15.61 -12.75
CA GLY A 63 21.23 -16.36 -12.86
C GLY A 63 19.97 -15.47 -12.83
N VAL A 64 18.80 -16.09 -12.63
CA VAL A 64 17.52 -15.36 -12.63
C VAL A 64 17.33 -14.62 -11.31
N THR A 65 17.32 -13.29 -11.37
CA THR A 65 17.01 -12.46 -10.20
C THR A 65 15.51 -12.27 -10.04
N PHE A 66 15.05 -12.09 -8.79
CA PHE A 66 13.65 -11.77 -8.53
C PHE A 66 13.21 -10.48 -9.25
N ALA A 67 14.08 -9.47 -9.34
CA ALA A 67 13.78 -8.21 -10.02
C ALA A 67 13.53 -8.41 -11.52
N ALA A 68 14.37 -9.20 -12.20
CA ALA A 68 14.18 -9.55 -13.61
C ALA A 68 12.88 -10.35 -13.79
N CYS A 69 12.66 -11.36 -12.96
CA CYS A 69 11.45 -12.19 -12.94
C CYS A 69 10.17 -11.36 -12.76
N ALA A 70 10.14 -10.49 -11.74
CA ALA A 70 9.01 -9.62 -11.43
C ALA A 70 8.72 -8.62 -12.57
N ALA A 71 9.74 -8.11 -13.25
CA ALA A 71 9.56 -7.24 -14.42
C ALA A 71 8.92 -7.99 -15.61
N VAL A 72 9.25 -9.27 -15.82
CA VAL A 72 8.58 -10.10 -16.82
C VAL A 72 7.13 -10.36 -16.43
N CYS A 73 6.86 -10.76 -15.18
CA CYS A 73 5.50 -10.94 -14.67
C CYS A 73 4.66 -9.67 -14.82
N ALA A 74 5.20 -8.50 -14.49
CA ALA A 74 4.49 -7.23 -14.63
C ALA A 74 4.12 -6.92 -16.09
N ARG A 75 4.95 -7.33 -17.06
CA ARG A 75 4.65 -7.19 -18.50
C ARG A 75 3.59 -8.18 -18.97
N LEU A 76 3.70 -9.45 -18.58
CA LEU A 76 2.75 -10.50 -18.96
C LEU A 76 1.34 -10.22 -18.40
N GLU A 77 1.26 -9.61 -17.23
CA GLU A 77 -0.01 -9.20 -16.61
C GLU A 77 -0.59 -7.89 -17.16
N ALA A 78 0.19 -7.08 -17.88
CA ALA A 78 -0.30 -5.84 -18.47
C ALA A 78 -1.42 -6.10 -19.51
N ASP A 79 -1.39 -7.27 -20.16
CA ASP A 79 -2.45 -7.72 -21.09
C ASP A 79 -3.70 -8.27 -20.36
N GLY A 80 -3.58 -8.58 -19.05
CA GLY A 80 -4.60 -9.23 -18.23
C GLY A 80 -5.43 -8.30 -17.34
N GLY A 81 -5.19 -6.98 -17.36
CA GLY A 81 -5.97 -6.01 -16.60
C GLY A 81 -5.61 -5.92 -15.12
N THR A 82 -4.33 -5.75 -14.80
CA THR A 82 -3.86 -5.50 -13.42
C THR A 82 -4.50 -4.25 -12.80
N LEU A 83 -4.99 -4.38 -11.57
CA LEU A 83 -5.47 -3.22 -10.81
C LEU A 83 -4.27 -2.40 -10.27
N PRO A 84 -4.35 -1.06 -10.26
CA PRO A 84 -3.39 -0.23 -9.54
C PRO A 84 -3.26 -0.66 -8.07
N GLY A 85 -2.09 -1.22 -7.72
CA GLY A 85 -1.75 -1.70 -6.38
C GLY A 85 -1.46 -3.19 -6.29
N GLU A 86 -1.84 -3.95 -7.32
CA GLU A 86 -1.39 -5.32 -7.52
C GLU A 86 0.13 -5.32 -7.83
N ARG A 87 0.88 -6.19 -7.16
CA ARG A 87 2.32 -6.34 -7.29
C ARG A 87 2.69 -7.81 -7.29
N VAL A 88 3.70 -8.15 -8.06
CA VAL A 88 4.29 -9.49 -8.04
C VAL A 88 4.98 -9.67 -6.69
N SER A 89 4.43 -10.49 -5.82
CA SER A 89 5.00 -10.81 -4.50
C SER A 89 5.94 -12.03 -4.58
N GLN A 90 5.68 -12.93 -5.51
CA GLN A 90 6.51 -14.09 -5.80
C GLN A 90 6.56 -14.37 -7.31
N CYS A 91 7.70 -14.89 -7.76
CA CYS A 91 7.96 -15.18 -9.15
C CYS A 91 8.85 -16.43 -9.21
N ASP A 92 8.30 -17.51 -9.76
CA ASP A 92 8.99 -18.79 -9.90
C ASP A 92 9.11 -19.16 -11.36
N VAL A 93 10.33 -19.43 -11.82
CA VAL A 93 10.61 -19.91 -13.17
C VAL A 93 10.86 -21.40 -13.09
N VAL A 94 10.12 -22.18 -13.87
CA VAL A 94 10.25 -23.63 -13.94
C VAL A 94 10.56 -24.02 -15.38
N ASP A 95 11.72 -24.64 -15.57
CA ASP A 95 12.12 -25.23 -16.84
C ASP A 95 11.52 -26.65 -16.93
N GLY A 96 10.68 -26.89 -17.94
CA GLY A 96 10.01 -28.18 -18.18
C GLY A 96 10.38 -28.80 -19.53
N GLU A 97 10.00 -30.07 -19.74
CA GLU A 97 10.26 -30.79 -21.00
C GLU A 97 9.59 -30.13 -22.23
N SER A 98 8.51 -29.39 -22.01
CA SER A 98 7.74 -28.69 -23.06
C SER A 98 8.12 -27.20 -23.21
N GLY A 99 9.19 -26.74 -22.56
CA GLY A 99 9.60 -25.34 -22.51
C GLY A 99 9.55 -24.75 -21.09
N ALA A 100 10.01 -23.51 -20.95
CA ALA A 100 10.02 -22.81 -19.67
C ALA A 100 8.65 -22.17 -19.37
N SER A 101 8.32 -22.09 -18.08
CA SER A 101 7.13 -21.41 -17.58
C SER A 101 7.49 -20.49 -16.43
N ILE A 102 6.70 -19.43 -16.27
CA ILE A 102 6.82 -18.48 -15.17
C ILE A 102 5.49 -18.44 -14.41
N THR A 103 5.55 -18.59 -13.09
CA THR A 103 4.41 -18.43 -12.19
C THR A 103 4.57 -17.12 -11.44
N CYS A 104 3.59 -16.23 -11.63
CA CYS A 104 3.52 -14.92 -11.03
C CYS A 104 2.48 -14.93 -9.92
N THR A 105 2.90 -14.73 -8.67
CA THR A 105 1.99 -14.50 -7.54
C THR A 105 1.79 -13.01 -7.36
N ILE A 106 0.53 -12.58 -7.38
CA ILE A 106 0.15 -11.17 -7.31
C ILE A 106 -0.59 -10.89 -6.01
N GLU A 107 -0.12 -9.88 -5.29
CA GLU A 107 -0.74 -9.36 -4.08
C GLU A 107 -1.13 -7.90 -4.23
N LEU A 108 -2.25 -7.52 -3.62
CA LEU A 108 -2.66 -6.13 -3.51
C LEU A 108 -1.98 -5.49 -2.30
N ILE A 109 -0.96 -4.67 -2.54
CA ILE A 109 -0.29 -3.95 -1.45
C ILE A 109 -1.09 -2.71 -1.10
N CYS A 110 -1.87 -2.78 -0.03
CA CYS A 110 -2.70 -1.68 0.47
C CYS A 110 -2.05 -0.89 1.61
N ARG A 111 -0.72 -1.00 1.81
CA ARG A 111 0.03 -0.25 2.83
C ARG A 111 0.90 0.83 2.18
N GLY A 112 0.75 2.07 2.66
CA GLY A 112 1.42 3.25 2.12
C GLY A 112 1.07 3.52 0.66
N ARG A 113 1.89 4.36 0.02
CA ARG A 113 1.77 4.71 -1.41
C ARG A 113 2.96 4.24 -2.22
N PRO A 114 3.00 2.98 -2.68
CA PRO A 114 4.08 2.50 -3.54
C PRO A 114 4.03 3.21 -4.91
N PRO A 115 5.17 3.54 -5.52
CA PRO A 115 5.19 4.16 -6.83
C PRO A 115 4.78 3.14 -7.91
N ALA A 116 4.33 3.65 -9.05
CA ALA A 116 4.21 2.83 -10.26
C ALA A 116 5.59 2.27 -10.64
N GLY A 117 5.61 0.99 -11.02
CA GLY A 117 6.84 0.27 -11.37
C GLY A 117 7.75 -0.12 -10.21
N LEU A 118 7.28 -0.02 -8.94
CA LEU A 118 8.04 -0.53 -7.79
C LEU A 118 8.31 -2.02 -7.95
N VAL A 119 9.57 -2.42 -7.92
CA VAL A 119 9.99 -3.82 -7.87
C VAL A 119 9.86 -4.30 -6.42
N ALA A 120 9.20 -5.44 -6.21
CA ALA A 120 9.06 -5.96 -4.86
C ALA A 120 10.45 -6.28 -4.27
N ALA A 121 10.69 -5.83 -3.04
CA ALA A 121 11.91 -6.11 -2.32
C ALA A 121 11.65 -7.18 -1.26
N ARG A 122 12.45 -8.23 -1.26
CA ARG A 122 12.48 -9.16 -0.13
C ARG A 122 13.36 -8.58 0.96
N SER A 123 12.82 -8.52 2.17
CA SER A 123 13.59 -8.25 3.37
C SER A 123 13.44 -9.46 4.29
N GLU A 124 14.55 -10.18 4.45
CA GLU A 124 14.72 -11.21 5.46
C GLU A 124 15.77 -10.70 6.44
N ALA A 125 15.38 -10.59 7.71
CA ALA A 125 16.28 -10.19 8.78
C ALA A 125 16.24 -11.23 9.91
N ALA A 126 17.20 -11.12 10.83
CA ALA A 126 17.38 -12.07 11.93
C ALA A 126 16.20 -12.16 12.92
N SER A 127 15.21 -11.24 12.84
CA SER A 127 14.01 -11.27 13.67
C SER A 127 12.79 -10.68 12.97
N GLU A 128 11.58 -11.04 13.41
CA GLU A 128 10.31 -10.48 12.94
C GLU A 128 10.27 -8.95 13.09
N ILE A 129 10.79 -8.41 14.20
CA ILE A 129 10.89 -6.97 14.46
C ILE A 129 11.79 -6.30 13.40
N ALA A 130 12.97 -6.86 13.16
CA ALA A 130 13.92 -6.33 12.19
C ALA A 130 13.33 -6.38 10.76
N THR A 131 12.67 -7.48 10.41
CA THR A 131 11.98 -7.65 9.12
C THR A 131 10.86 -6.64 8.94
N TYR A 132 10.03 -6.42 9.97
CA TYR A 132 8.96 -5.42 9.90
C TYR A 132 9.51 -4.01 9.71
N LEU A 133 10.51 -3.62 10.51
CA LEU A 133 11.09 -2.28 10.45
C LEU A 133 11.76 -2.02 9.09
N ALA A 134 12.44 -3.02 8.53
CA ALA A 134 13.03 -2.90 7.19
C ALA A 134 11.98 -2.80 6.08
N ARG A 135 10.87 -3.56 6.16
CA ARG A 135 9.76 -3.45 5.22
C ARG A 135 9.08 -2.09 5.30
N ALA A 136 8.80 -1.62 6.51
CA ALA A 136 8.21 -0.30 6.72
C ALA A 136 9.14 0.80 6.18
N ALA A 137 10.43 0.79 6.52
CA ALA A 137 11.41 1.73 5.99
C ALA A 137 11.49 1.72 4.46
N HIS A 138 11.44 0.53 3.84
CA HIS A 138 11.43 0.41 2.38
C HIS A 138 10.17 1.04 1.76
N LEU A 139 8.99 0.82 2.37
CA LEU A 139 7.74 1.43 1.90
C LEU A 139 7.76 2.95 2.03
N GLU A 140 8.23 3.50 3.15
CA GLU A 140 8.39 4.95 3.34
C GLU A 140 9.33 5.55 2.28
N ARG A 141 10.47 4.88 2.01
CA ARG A 141 11.39 5.29 0.94
C ARG A 141 10.72 5.27 -0.43
N ALA A 142 9.88 4.27 -0.69
CA ALA A 142 9.16 4.13 -1.95
C ALA A 142 8.07 5.19 -2.12
N SER A 143 7.44 5.65 -1.04
CA SER A 143 6.39 6.68 -1.10
C SER A 143 6.92 8.07 -1.50
N VAL A 144 8.20 8.36 -1.25
CA VAL A 144 8.83 9.62 -1.71
C VAL A 144 8.70 9.81 -3.23
N PRO A 145 9.25 8.92 -4.09
CA PRO A 145 9.06 9.04 -5.52
C PRO A 145 7.59 8.96 -5.95
N ALA A 146 6.75 8.19 -5.26
CA ALA A 146 5.33 8.07 -5.61
C ALA A 146 4.60 9.42 -5.55
N PHE A 147 4.84 10.21 -4.49
CA PHE A 147 4.28 11.55 -4.37
C PHE A 147 4.89 12.57 -5.34
N LEU A 148 6.19 12.43 -5.68
CA LEU A 148 6.82 13.28 -6.70
C LEU A 148 6.26 13.01 -8.10
N ASP A 149 6.02 11.74 -8.43
CA ASP A 149 5.38 11.34 -9.68
C ASP A 149 3.94 11.83 -9.72
N LEU A 150 3.19 11.68 -8.62
CA LEU A 150 1.85 12.24 -8.51
C LEU A 150 1.85 13.75 -8.74
N ALA A 151 2.79 14.50 -8.17
CA ALA A 151 2.87 15.95 -8.39
C ALA A 151 3.10 16.31 -9.86
N ARG A 152 3.93 15.53 -10.57
CA ARG A 152 4.17 15.70 -12.02
C ARG A 152 2.90 15.38 -12.81
N GLU A 153 2.27 14.25 -12.51
CA GLU A 153 1.04 13.79 -13.16
C GLU A 153 -0.11 14.77 -12.95
N LEU A 154 -0.33 15.25 -11.72
CA LEU A 154 -1.33 16.27 -11.42
C LEU A 154 -1.10 17.57 -12.21
N THR A 155 0.15 17.95 -12.42
CA THR A 155 0.49 19.10 -13.28
C THR A 155 0.05 18.84 -14.73
N LEU A 156 0.35 17.65 -15.27
CA LEU A 156 -0.03 17.26 -16.63
C LEU A 156 -1.55 17.18 -16.82
N GLN A 157 -2.28 16.76 -15.78
CA GLN A 157 -3.74 16.69 -15.79
C GLN A 157 -4.43 18.05 -15.50
N GLY A 158 -3.67 19.14 -15.34
CA GLY A 158 -4.22 20.47 -15.08
C GLY A 158 -4.91 20.60 -13.72
N ALA A 159 -4.43 19.85 -12.71
CA ALA A 159 -4.96 19.93 -11.36
C ALA A 159 -4.66 21.31 -10.71
N PRO A 160 -5.45 21.71 -9.69
CA PRO A 160 -5.15 22.92 -8.92
C PRO A 160 -3.71 22.92 -8.39
N SER A 161 -3.03 24.06 -8.44
CA SER A 161 -1.65 24.20 -7.98
C SER A 161 -1.47 23.80 -6.51
N ALA A 162 -2.50 23.97 -5.69
CA ALA A 162 -2.54 23.51 -4.30
C ALA A 162 -2.36 21.99 -4.17
N PHE A 163 -2.90 21.17 -5.10
CA PHE A 163 -2.72 19.71 -5.07
C PHE A 163 -1.30 19.31 -5.43
N VAL A 164 -0.69 19.99 -6.40
CA VAL A 164 0.72 19.77 -6.76
C VAL A 164 1.63 20.15 -5.58
N ALA A 165 1.32 21.25 -4.89
CA ALA A 165 2.04 21.68 -3.70
C ALA A 165 1.91 20.67 -2.54
N GLU A 166 0.70 20.15 -2.30
CA GLU A 166 0.47 19.15 -1.25
C GLU A 166 1.15 17.82 -1.58
N ALA A 167 1.10 17.33 -2.82
CA ALA A 167 1.82 16.13 -3.21
C ALA A 167 3.35 16.26 -2.98
N ARG A 168 3.94 17.42 -3.34
CA ARG A 168 5.36 17.70 -3.04
C ARG A 168 5.65 17.81 -1.55
N ARG A 169 4.67 18.26 -0.76
CA ARG A 169 4.76 18.33 0.70
C ARG A 169 4.74 16.94 1.31
N SER A 170 3.81 16.08 0.89
CA SER A 170 3.77 14.66 1.27
C SER A 170 5.08 13.97 0.96
N ALA A 171 5.69 14.17 -0.22
CA ALA A 171 7.01 13.60 -0.53
C ALA A 171 8.11 13.99 0.48
N ARG A 172 8.05 15.21 1.06
CA ARG A 172 8.99 15.65 2.11
C ARG A 172 8.65 15.06 3.47
N ASP A 173 7.37 14.79 3.72
CA ASP A 173 6.89 14.10 4.91
C ASP A 173 7.40 12.64 4.87
N GLU A 174 7.23 11.94 3.75
CA GLU A 174 7.77 10.57 3.56
C GLU A 174 9.29 10.48 3.66
N ALA A 175 10.01 11.49 3.17
CA ALA A 175 11.46 11.50 3.32
C ALA A 175 11.88 11.59 4.80
N ARG A 176 11.06 12.21 5.67
CA ARG A 176 11.28 12.19 7.13
C ARG A 176 10.91 10.83 7.71
N HIS A 177 9.78 10.26 7.31
CA HIS A 177 9.34 8.94 7.78
C HIS A 177 10.38 7.86 7.46
N ALA A 178 10.87 7.84 6.21
CA ALA A 178 11.92 6.95 5.76
C ALA A 178 13.18 7.04 6.63
N ARG A 179 13.64 8.25 6.98
CA ARG A 179 14.79 8.42 7.86
C ARG A 179 14.54 7.89 9.27
N SER A 180 13.36 8.14 9.84
CA SER A 180 12.99 7.61 11.15
C SER A 180 12.94 6.08 11.15
N MET A 181 12.34 5.48 10.13
CA MET A 181 12.23 4.03 10.00
C MET A 181 13.57 3.37 9.67
N ASP A 182 14.43 4.00 8.87
CA ASP A 182 15.79 3.55 8.62
C ASP A 182 16.62 3.45 9.91
N LEU A 183 16.51 4.45 10.79
CA LEU A 183 17.20 4.44 12.09
C LEU A 183 16.70 3.30 12.99
N LEU A 184 15.38 3.07 13.02
CA LEU A 184 14.79 1.97 13.77
C LEU A 184 15.23 0.60 13.21
N ALA A 185 15.20 0.44 11.89
CA ALA A 185 15.62 -0.76 11.20
C ALA A 185 17.11 -1.07 11.45
N ALA A 186 17.99 -0.07 11.31
CA ALA A 186 19.41 -0.21 11.58
C ALA A 186 19.68 -0.60 13.04
N ARG A 187 18.97 0.01 14.00
CA ARG A 187 19.08 -0.35 15.42
C ARG A 187 18.62 -1.78 15.72
N ALA A 188 17.66 -2.29 14.95
CA ALA A 188 17.22 -3.68 15.01
C ALA A 188 18.14 -4.65 14.24
N GLY A 189 19.24 -4.17 13.66
CA GLY A 189 20.18 -4.99 12.89
C GLY A 189 19.68 -5.36 11.50
N ALA A 190 18.67 -4.64 10.97
CA ALA A 190 18.12 -4.88 9.65
C ALA A 190 18.80 -4.00 8.60
N MET A 191 19.03 -4.55 7.41
CA MET A 191 19.38 -3.76 6.23
C MET A 191 18.12 -3.47 5.42
N VAL A 192 17.91 -2.20 5.08
CA VAL A 192 16.79 -1.76 4.26
C VAL A 192 17.18 -1.86 2.80
N PRO A 193 16.49 -2.68 1.98
CA PRO A 193 16.83 -2.82 0.57
C PRO A 193 16.65 -1.48 -0.19
N PRO A 194 17.41 -1.26 -1.28
CA PRO A 194 17.23 -0.09 -2.12
C PRO A 194 15.83 -0.07 -2.74
N VAL A 195 15.35 1.13 -3.07
CA VAL A 195 14.12 1.29 -3.84
C VAL A 195 14.46 1.17 -5.31
N GLU A 196 14.05 0.06 -5.91
CA GLU A 196 14.21 -0.21 -7.34
C GLU A 196 12.90 0.02 -8.08
N ARG A 197 13.01 0.64 -9.25
CA ARG A 197 11.85 1.07 -10.03
C ARG A 197 12.10 0.87 -11.51
N VAL A 198 11.10 0.35 -12.20
CA VAL A 198 11.04 0.41 -13.66
C VAL A 198 10.46 1.76 -14.07
N ALA A 199 11.00 2.36 -15.13
CA ALA A 199 10.46 3.59 -15.70
C ALA A 199 9.03 3.33 -16.21
N VAL A 200 8.10 4.21 -15.85
CA VAL A 200 6.71 4.15 -16.30
C VAL A 200 6.35 5.50 -16.90
N GLU A 201 5.63 5.47 -18.01
CA GLU A 201 5.06 6.68 -18.61
C GLU A 201 4.07 7.36 -17.67
N PRO A 202 3.89 8.69 -17.75
CA PRO A 202 2.90 9.39 -16.95
C PRO A 202 1.49 8.82 -17.13
N ARG A 203 0.82 8.55 -16.02
CA ARG A 203 -0.50 7.91 -16.00
C ARG A 203 -1.62 8.83 -16.48
N SER A 204 -2.67 8.24 -17.01
CA SER A 204 -3.95 8.90 -17.28
C SER A 204 -4.66 9.30 -15.98
N LEU A 205 -5.60 10.25 -16.06
CA LEU A 205 -6.43 10.64 -14.90
C LEU A 205 -7.18 9.46 -14.29
N ARG A 206 -7.65 8.51 -15.11
CA ARG A 206 -8.32 7.29 -14.65
C ARG A 206 -7.41 6.45 -13.77
N GLU A 207 -6.19 6.18 -14.23
CA GLU A 207 -5.21 5.38 -13.49
C GLU A 207 -4.78 6.08 -12.20
N ILE A 208 -4.56 7.40 -12.24
CA ILE A 208 -4.27 8.21 -11.04
C ILE A 208 -5.42 8.12 -10.03
N ALA A 209 -6.67 8.19 -10.50
CA ALA A 209 -7.82 8.15 -9.61
C ALA A 209 -7.98 6.78 -8.94
N ILE A 210 -7.73 5.69 -9.68
CA ILE A 210 -7.77 4.33 -9.12
C ILE A 210 -6.63 4.12 -8.12
N ASP A 211 -5.39 4.51 -8.46
CA ASP A 211 -4.23 4.51 -7.56
C ASP A 211 -4.51 5.29 -6.27
N ASN A 212 -5.06 6.50 -6.41
CA ASN A 212 -5.40 7.34 -5.28
C ASN A 212 -6.50 6.73 -4.41
N ALA A 213 -7.45 6.00 -4.98
CA ALA A 213 -8.48 5.33 -4.20
C ALA A 213 -7.94 4.15 -3.38
N VAL A 214 -6.99 3.40 -3.93
CA VAL A 214 -6.35 2.25 -3.27
C VAL A 214 -5.30 2.70 -2.25
N HIS A 215 -4.30 3.46 -2.70
CA HIS A 215 -3.15 3.78 -1.86
C HIS A 215 -3.36 5.07 -1.07
N GLY A 216 -3.88 6.11 -1.74
CA GLY A 216 -4.09 7.41 -1.11
C GLY A 216 -5.21 7.42 -0.07
N CYS A 217 -6.40 6.96 -0.45
CA CYS A 217 -7.57 6.99 0.40
C CYS A 217 -7.60 5.86 1.41
N VAL A 218 -7.31 4.62 0.98
CA VAL A 218 -7.37 3.43 1.86
C VAL A 218 -6.03 3.21 2.55
N GLY A 219 -4.93 3.18 1.80
CA GLY A 219 -3.59 2.95 2.34
C GLY A 219 -3.15 3.98 3.38
N GLU A 220 -3.19 5.28 3.08
CA GLU A 220 -2.75 6.31 4.04
C GLU A 220 -3.69 6.41 5.25
N ALA A 221 -5.00 6.20 5.04
CA ALA A 221 -5.94 6.19 6.16
C ALA A 221 -5.65 5.02 7.11
N HIS A 222 -5.39 3.84 6.57
CA HIS A 222 -4.99 2.67 7.36
C HIS A 222 -3.65 2.91 8.07
N ALA A 223 -2.64 3.44 7.35
CA ALA A 223 -1.33 3.77 7.91
C ALA A 223 -1.45 4.75 9.09
N ALA A 224 -2.28 5.79 8.96
CA ALA A 224 -2.54 6.76 10.01
C ALA A 224 -3.10 6.10 11.29
N LEU A 225 -4.07 5.18 11.15
CA LEU A 225 -4.69 4.51 12.29
C LEU A 225 -3.74 3.51 12.96
N VAL A 226 -2.99 2.74 12.17
CA VAL A 226 -1.99 1.80 12.67
C VAL A 226 -0.87 2.55 13.41
N ALA A 227 -0.32 3.59 12.80
CA ALA A 227 0.73 4.41 13.41
C ALA A 227 0.22 5.10 14.69
N TRP A 228 -1.02 5.60 14.70
CA TRP A 228 -1.61 6.17 15.92
C TRP A 228 -1.71 5.14 17.04
N SER A 229 -2.05 3.88 16.72
CA SER A 229 -2.10 2.80 17.70
C SER A 229 -0.71 2.45 18.22
N GLN A 230 0.26 2.26 17.33
CA GLN A 230 1.65 1.95 17.67
C GLN A 230 2.30 3.04 18.53
N ALA A 231 2.03 4.31 18.22
CA ALA A 231 2.47 5.45 18.98
C ALA A 231 2.06 5.42 20.46
N ARG A 232 0.96 4.73 20.77
CA ARG A 232 0.39 4.62 22.12
C ARG A 232 0.77 3.32 22.82
N ALA A 233 0.93 2.24 22.07
CA ALA A 233 1.11 0.90 22.62
C ALA A 233 2.58 0.45 22.70
N ALA A 234 3.47 0.99 21.87
CA ALA A 234 4.86 0.53 21.82
C ALA A 234 5.59 0.79 23.16
N ARG A 235 6.37 -0.19 23.64
CA ARG A 235 7.21 0.00 24.83
C ARG A 235 8.42 0.89 24.54
N ASP A 236 8.95 0.82 23.32
CA ASP A 236 10.09 1.62 22.89
C ASP A 236 9.68 3.09 22.65
N VAL A 237 10.39 4.03 23.28
CA VAL A 237 10.09 5.46 23.21
C VAL A 237 10.36 6.06 21.82
N GLU A 238 11.38 5.58 21.11
CA GLU A 238 11.71 6.06 19.77
C GLU A 238 10.67 5.56 18.76
N VAL A 239 10.20 4.31 18.92
CA VAL A 239 9.07 3.79 18.13
C VAL A 239 7.82 4.63 18.36
N ARG A 240 7.48 4.94 19.62
CA ARG A 240 6.32 5.79 19.93
C ARG A 240 6.42 7.16 19.27
N ARG A 241 7.59 7.79 19.37
CA ARG A 241 7.84 9.12 18.82
C ARG A 241 7.72 9.13 17.30
N ALA A 242 8.38 8.18 16.62
CA ALA A 242 8.33 8.06 15.17
C ALA A 242 6.90 7.88 14.67
N HIS A 243 6.15 6.93 15.25
CA HIS A 243 4.77 6.67 14.82
C HIS A 243 3.80 7.80 15.21
N ALA A 244 4.07 8.58 16.25
CA ALA A 244 3.26 9.75 16.58
C ALA A 244 3.42 10.87 15.54
N GLU A 245 4.59 11.02 14.93
CA GLU A 245 4.82 11.95 13.82
C GLU A 245 4.17 11.40 12.53
N ILE A 246 4.48 10.15 12.17
CA ILE A 246 3.92 9.46 10.99
C ILE A 246 2.39 9.50 11.01
N ALA A 247 1.74 9.16 12.13
CA ALA A 247 0.29 9.14 12.21
C ALA A 247 -0.36 10.48 11.82
N ARG A 248 0.22 11.61 12.25
CA ARG A 248 -0.31 12.94 11.94
C ARG A 248 -0.14 13.25 10.46
N ASP A 249 1.00 12.90 9.91
CA ASP A 249 1.37 13.19 8.53
C ASP A 249 0.51 12.31 7.59
N GLU A 250 0.38 11.01 7.87
CA GLU A 250 -0.50 10.10 7.12
C GLU A 250 -1.97 10.47 7.19
N ALA A 251 -2.44 10.97 8.33
CA ALA A 251 -3.81 11.46 8.42
C ALA A 251 -4.05 12.66 7.49
N ARG A 252 -3.04 13.53 7.27
CA ARG A 252 -3.12 14.61 6.28
C ARG A 252 -3.03 14.07 4.86
N HIS A 253 -2.18 13.08 4.61
CA HIS A 253 -2.07 12.42 3.30
C HIS A 253 -3.40 11.81 2.88
N ALA A 254 -4.07 11.09 3.78
CA ALA A 254 -5.40 10.54 3.55
C ALA A 254 -6.43 11.64 3.24
N LEU A 255 -6.45 12.74 4.01
CA LEU A 255 -7.38 13.86 3.79
C LEU A 255 -7.12 14.58 2.46
N PHE A 256 -5.85 14.72 2.06
CA PHE A 256 -5.46 15.20 0.74
C PHE A 256 -5.98 14.25 -0.35
N SER A 257 -5.75 12.96 -0.21
CA SER A 257 -6.20 11.94 -1.16
C SER A 257 -7.72 11.89 -1.32
N ILE A 258 -8.50 12.13 -0.26
CA ILE A 258 -9.96 12.26 -0.35
C ILE A 258 -10.37 13.48 -1.18
N SER A 259 -9.67 14.61 -0.99
CA SER A 259 -9.91 15.83 -1.77
C SER A 259 -9.56 15.61 -3.24
N LEU A 260 -8.48 14.88 -3.51
CA LEU A 260 -8.07 14.49 -4.85
C LEU A 260 -9.07 13.53 -5.51
N ASP A 261 -9.60 12.55 -4.77
CA ASP A 261 -10.64 11.61 -5.25
C ASP A 261 -11.90 12.36 -5.68
N ALA A 262 -12.37 13.34 -4.89
CA ALA A 262 -13.51 14.17 -5.24
C ALA A 262 -13.28 14.94 -6.56
N TRP A 263 -12.13 15.60 -6.69
CA TRP A 263 -11.76 16.34 -7.90
C TRP A 263 -11.65 15.45 -9.15
N ALA A 264 -11.06 14.26 -9.01
CA ALA A 264 -10.90 13.32 -10.11
C ALA A 264 -12.26 12.75 -10.55
N ARG A 265 -13.16 12.47 -9.59
CA ARG A 265 -14.51 11.96 -9.87
C ARG A 265 -15.35 12.93 -10.68
N GLU A 266 -15.28 14.24 -10.39
CA GLU A 266 -15.97 15.27 -11.19
C GLU A 266 -15.60 15.22 -12.67
N ARG A 267 -14.38 14.77 -12.99
CA ARG A 267 -13.81 14.69 -14.34
C ARG A 267 -13.85 13.28 -14.95
N SER A 268 -14.38 12.31 -14.20
CA SER A 268 -14.42 10.90 -14.59
C SER A 268 -15.77 10.53 -15.20
N THR A 269 -15.75 9.61 -16.17
CA THR A 269 -16.96 9.01 -16.72
C THR A 269 -17.66 8.10 -15.70
N THR A 270 -18.92 7.71 -15.95
CA THR A 270 -19.62 6.73 -15.10
C THR A 270 -18.88 5.39 -15.03
N ARG A 271 -18.26 4.94 -16.14
CA ARG A 271 -17.46 3.71 -16.18
C ARG A 271 -16.23 3.83 -15.28
N ASP A 272 -15.52 4.95 -15.33
CA ASP A 272 -14.33 5.17 -14.52
C ASP A 272 -14.66 5.29 -13.05
N ARG A 273 -15.75 6.00 -12.69
CA ARG A 273 -16.23 6.08 -11.30
C ARG A 273 -16.52 4.69 -10.72
N ARG A 274 -17.15 3.80 -11.50
CA ARG A 274 -17.38 2.41 -11.09
C ARG A 274 -16.07 1.66 -10.84
N ALA A 275 -15.08 1.81 -11.73
CA ALA A 275 -13.77 1.18 -11.57
C ALA A 275 -13.03 1.69 -10.32
N ILE A 276 -13.09 3.00 -10.03
CA ILE A 276 -12.51 3.58 -8.81
C ILE A 276 -13.21 3.00 -7.57
N ASP A 277 -14.54 2.89 -7.59
CA ASP A 277 -15.30 2.33 -6.46
C ASP A 277 -15.00 0.84 -6.22
N GLU A 278 -14.82 0.08 -7.29
CA GLU A 278 -14.45 -1.32 -7.24
C GLU A 278 -13.05 -1.53 -6.68
N ALA A 279 -12.05 -0.81 -7.19
CA ALA A 279 -10.68 -0.88 -6.69
C ALA A 279 -10.60 -0.50 -5.21
N ARG A 280 -11.35 0.53 -4.79
CA ARG A 280 -11.44 0.92 -3.38
C ARG A 280 -12.03 -0.18 -2.50
N ARG A 281 -13.09 -0.87 -2.94
CA ARG A 281 -13.69 -1.99 -2.20
C ARG A 281 -12.69 -3.15 -2.09
N ALA A 282 -12.05 -3.52 -3.20
CA ALA A 282 -11.04 -4.58 -3.20
C ALA A 282 -9.87 -4.28 -2.25
N ALA A 283 -9.42 -3.02 -2.19
CA ALA A 283 -8.37 -2.59 -1.26
C ALA A 283 -8.80 -2.68 0.21
N LEU A 284 -10.04 -2.31 0.52
CA LEU A 284 -10.60 -2.45 1.87
C LEU A 284 -10.73 -3.93 2.27
N ASP A 285 -11.22 -4.78 1.38
CA ASP A 285 -11.34 -6.22 1.63
C ASP A 285 -9.97 -6.88 1.83
N ALA A 286 -8.96 -6.45 1.07
CA ALA A 286 -7.58 -6.89 1.24
C ALA A 286 -7.02 -6.49 2.61
N LEU A 287 -7.25 -5.26 3.08
CA LEU A 287 -6.83 -4.85 4.42
C LEU A 287 -7.43 -5.71 5.52
N VAL A 288 -8.70 -6.09 5.40
CA VAL A 288 -9.36 -6.96 6.39
C VAL A 288 -8.71 -8.34 6.41
N ARG A 289 -8.45 -8.95 5.25
CA ARG A 289 -7.75 -10.25 5.16
C ARG A 289 -6.33 -10.18 5.73
N ASP A 290 -5.57 -9.16 5.34
CA ASP A 290 -4.20 -8.93 5.82
C ASP A 290 -4.14 -8.78 7.35
N ALA A 291 -5.16 -8.17 7.95
CA ALA A 291 -5.25 -7.94 9.38
C ALA A 291 -5.49 -9.22 10.21
N GLU A 292 -5.87 -10.34 9.57
CA GLU A 292 -6.08 -11.63 10.26
C GLU A 292 -4.77 -12.30 10.67
N THR A 293 -3.62 -11.84 10.15
CA THR A 293 -2.30 -12.38 10.51
C THR A 293 -1.86 -11.86 11.89
N GLU A 294 -1.72 -12.76 12.86
CA GLU A 294 -1.32 -12.42 14.24
C GLU A 294 0.21 -12.21 14.37
N PRO A 295 0.69 -11.02 14.74
CA PRO A 295 2.10 -10.80 15.05
C PRO A 295 2.50 -11.46 16.37
N SER A 296 3.77 -11.86 16.51
CA SER A 296 4.20 -12.45 17.78
C SER A 296 4.05 -11.48 18.95
N ARG A 297 3.82 -12.00 20.16
CA ARG A 297 3.69 -11.18 21.38
C ARG A 297 4.89 -10.26 21.59
N ALA A 298 6.10 -10.74 21.30
CA ALA A 298 7.33 -9.96 21.42
C ALA A 298 7.32 -8.76 20.45
N THR A 299 6.91 -8.98 19.20
CA THR A 299 6.77 -7.93 18.18
C THR A 299 5.67 -6.94 18.55
N ARG A 300 4.51 -7.40 19.03
CA ARG A 300 3.44 -6.53 19.55
C ARG A 300 3.90 -5.64 20.70
N ASP A 301 4.57 -6.20 21.70
CA ASP A 301 5.10 -5.45 22.85
C ASP A 301 6.14 -4.40 22.41
N ALA A 302 7.08 -4.78 21.54
CA ALA A 302 8.17 -3.90 21.12
C ALA A 302 7.69 -2.76 20.21
N LEU A 303 6.86 -3.08 19.22
CA LEU A 303 6.46 -2.17 18.15
C LEU A 303 5.06 -1.56 18.33
N GLY A 304 4.34 -1.96 19.39
CA GLY A 304 2.97 -1.51 19.63
C GLY A 304 1.98 -2.02 18.59
N MET A 305 2.29 -3.14 17.92
CA MET A 305 1.38 -3.72 16.93
C MET A 305 0.07 -4.17 17.57
N LEU A 306 -0.99 -4.00 16.80
CA LEU A 306 -2.30 -4.56 17.12
C LEU A 306 -2.23 -6.09 17.07
N ASP A 307 -3.01 -6.76 17.92
CA ASP A 307 -3.41 -8.14 17.65
C ASP A 307 -4.38 -8.18 16.46
N ALA A 308 -4.61 -9.36 15.92
CA ALA A 308 -5.43 -9.56 14.73
C ALA A 308 -6.86 -9.00 14.93
N GLU A 309 -7.47 -9.22 16.10
CA GLU A 309 -8.81 -8.72 16.41
C GLU A 309 -8.89 -7.18 16.28
N ARG A 310 -7.97 -6.46 16.94
CA ARG A 310 -7.97 -5.00 16.87
C ARG A 310 -7.52 -4.48 15.51
N ALA A 311 -6.65 -5.20 14.79
CA ALA A 311 -6.26 -4.84 13.44
C ALA A 311 -7.46 -4.93 12.48
N VAL A 312 -8.28 -5.98 12.61
CA VAL A 312 -9.53 -6.15 11.84
C VAL A 312 -10.53 -5.04 12.17
N ASP A 313 -10.68 -4.66 13.43
CA ASP A 313 -11.57 -3.55 13.83
C ASP A 313 -11.14 -2.21 13.23
N VAL A 314 -9.83 -1.94 13.21
CA VAL A 314 -9.26 -0.76 12.55
C VAL A 314 -9.54 -0.78 11.05
N ALA A 315 -9.32 -1.91 10.38
CA ALA A 315 -9.63 -2.05 8.95
C ALA A 315 -11.13 -1.85 8.67
N ARG A 316 -12.01 -2.45 9.47
CA ARG A 316 -13.47 -2.30 9.35
C ARG A 316 -13.96 -0.87 9.58
N THR A 317 -13.29 -0.11 10.46
CA THR A 317 -13.60 1.32 10.67
C THR A 317 -13.50 2.14 9.38
N LEU A 318 -12.63 1.75 8.44
CA LEU A 318 -12.50 2.42 7.14
C LEU A 318 -13.68 2.10 6.19
N VAL A 319 -14.28 0.92 6.37
CA VAL A 319 -15.39 0.38 5.58
C VAL A 319 -16.75 0.94 6.02
N SER A 320 -16.98 1.00 7.34
CA SER A 320 -18.29 1.18 7.99
C SER A 320 -18.82 2.62 8.00
#